data_AF-A0A385SRV1-F1
#
_entry.id   AF-A0A385SRV1-F1
#
_cell.length_a   1.000
_cell.length_b   1.000
_cell.length_c   1.000
_cell.angle_alpha   90.00
_cell.angle_beta   90.00
_cell.angle_gamma   90.00
#
_symmetry.space_group_name_H-M   'P 1'
#
loop_
_entity.id
_entity.type
_entity.pdbx_description
1 polymer ?
#
loop_
_entity_poly.entity_id
_entity_poly.type
_entity_poly.pdbx_seq_one_letter_code
_entity_poly.pdbx_strand_id
1 'polypeptide(L)'
;MNARTKLALTLFSTIILTSCDYYNDTRVCNQTGQDITLIIRFDTDGIKNGGLEPRKFTKTFHNWRENLTPIHFDTINFISTYLINRDSCGQIEGGPNRRPNFRFIKAMTVVTKSDTIELKTKGEMRKAFGADREEPEYYFDLLIK
;
A
#
# COMPACT_ATOMS: atom_id res chain seq x y z
N MET A 1 41.26 19.96 -17.00
CA MET A 1 40.60 18.82 -16.32
C MET A 1 41.08 17.54 -16.99
N ASN A 2 41.81 16.69 -16.26
CA ASN A 2 42.57 15.58 -16.85
C ASN A 2 41.65 14.37 -17.13
N ALA A 3 42.06 13.46 -18.03
CA ALA A 3 41.23 12.32 -18.45
C ALA A 3 40.74 11.46 -17.28
N ARG A 4 41.56 11.30 -16.23
CA ARG A 4 41.20 10.59 -14.99
C ARG A 4 40.09 11.29 -14.20
N THR A 5 40.10 12.63 -14.18
CA THR A 5 39.07 13.43 -13.52
C THR A 5 37.75 13.40 -14.28
N LYS A 6 37.79 13.34 -15.62
CA LYS A 6 36.59 13.13 -16.46
C LYS A 6 35.97 11.75 -16.24
N LEU A 7 36.79 10.69 -16.27
CA LEU A 7 36.34 9.31 -16.08
C LEU A 7 35.70 9.09 -14.69
N ALA A 8 36.33 9.61 -13.63
CA ALA A 8 35.79 9.54 -12.27
C ALA A 8 34.45 10.28 -12.14
N LEU A 9 34.31 11.46 -12.76
CA LEU A 9 33.08 12.23 -12.74
C LEU A 9 31.95 11.50 -13.50
N THR A 10 32.26 10.89 -14.66
CA THR A 10 31.29 10.10 -15.42
C THR A 10 30.83 8.88 -14.64
N LEU A 11 31.76 8.13 -14.01
CA LEU A 11 31.44 6.95 -13.22
C LEU A 11 30.59 7.28 -11.98
N PHE A 12 30.88 8.40 -11.30
CA PHE A 12 30.10 8.85 -10.15
C PHE A 12 28.69 9.29 -10.58
N SER A 13 28.56 9.94 -11.75
CA SER A 13 27.25 10.33 -12.29
C SER A 13 26.38 9.14 -12.72
N THR A 14 26.95 8.06 -13.27
CA THR A 14 26.17 6.86 -13.62
C THR A 14 25.70 6.10 -12.39
N ILE A 15 26.52 5.99 -11.33
CA ILE A 15 26.14 5.28 -10.09
C ILE A 15 24.95 5.98 -9.41
N ILE A 16 24.95 7.30 -9.32
CA ILE A 16 23.87 8.09 -8.71
C ILE A 16 22.56 7.97 -9.50
N LEU A 17 22.63 7.87 -10.84
CA LEU A 17 21.45 7.71 -11.68
C LEU A 17 20.83 6.30 -11.61
N THR A 18 21.62 5.29 -11.24
CA THR A 18 21.14 3.90 -11.11
C THR A 18 20.60 3.54 -9.72
N SER A 19 20.77 4.40 -8.71
CA SER A 19 20.37 4.11 -7.31
C SER A 19 19.00 4.68 -6.92
N CYS A 20 18.10 4.92 -7.88
CA CYS A 20 16.71 5.22 -7.56
C CYS A 20 16.02 3.92 -7.13
N ASP A 21 15.92 3.70 -5.82
CA ASP A 21 15.10 2.62 -5.26
C ASP A 21 13.66 2.77 -5.77
N TYR A 22 13.12 1.71 -6.37
CA TYR A 22 11.74 1.69 -6.84
C TYR A 22 10.82 1.71 -5.61
N TYR A 23 9.98 2.74 -5.47
CA TYR A 23 8.97 2.75 -4.43
C TYR A 23 7.74 2.01 -4.95
N ASN A 24 7.38 0.93 -4.26
CA ASN A 24 6.24 0.12 -4.65
C ASN A 24 5.06 0.42 -3.73
N ASP A 25 3.96 0.92 -4.30
CA ASP A 25 2.72 1.18 -3.55
C ASP A 25 1.73 0.04 -3.74
N THR A 26 1.10 -0.37 -2.64
CA THR A 26 -0.04 -1.30 -2.65
C THR A 26 -1.31 -0.48 -2.55
N ARG A 27 -2.19 -0.52 -3.55
CA ARG A 27 -3.33 0.40 -3.65
C ARG A 27 -4.63 -0.31 -4.00
N VAL A 28 -5.73 0.13 -3.39
CA VAL A 28 -7.08 -0.24 -3.82
C VAL A 28 -7.57 0.86 -4.74
N CYS A 29 -7.86 0.50 -5.99
CA CYS A 29 -8.23 1.42 -7.06
C CYS A 29 -9.70 1.24 -7.43
N ASN A 30 -10.47 2.30 -7.24
CA ASN A 30 -11.90 2.34 -7.47
C ASN A 30 -12.21 2.87 -8.88
N GLN A 31 -12.80 2.02 -9.74
CA GLN A 31 -13.24 2.34 -11.10
C GLN A 31 -14.76 2.14 -11.28
N THR A 32 -15.49 2.07 -10.17
CA THR A 32 -16.94 1.77 -10.17
C THR A 32 -17.82 2.96 -10.54
N GLY A 33 -17.24 4.17 -10.71
CA GLY A 33 -17.96 5.43 -10.88
C GLY A 33 -18.69 5.94 -9.62
N GLN A 34 -18.53 5.27 -8.48
CA GLN A 34 -19.13 5.62 -7.19
C GLN A 34 -18.13 5.44 -6.05
N ASP A 35 -18.34 6.10 -4.91
CA ASP A 35 -17.46 5.89 -3.76
C ASP A 35 -17.61 4.47 -3.20
N ILE A 36 -16.52 3.91 -2.69
CA ILE A 36 -16.48 2.58 -2.08
C ILE A 36 -15.94 2.66 -0.65
N THR A 37 -16.35 1.70 0.18
CA THR A 37 -15.83 1.59 1.55
C THR A 37 -14.78 0.49 1.61
N LEU A 38 -13.61 0.82 2.16
CA LEU A 38 -12.58 -0.16 2.49
C LEU A 38 -12.53 -0.37 4.00
N ILE A 39 -12.66 -1.61 4.44
CA ILE A 39 -12.54 -2.01 5.84
C ILE A 39 -11.27 -2.86 5.98
N ILE A 40 -10.36 -2.42 6.84
CA ILE A 40 -9.11 -3.12 7.12
C ILE A 40 -9.15 -3.60 8.57
N ARG A 41 -9.05 -4.91 8.77
CA ARG A 41 -8.86 -5.52 10.09
C ARG A 41 -7.38 -5.80 10.29
N PHE A 42 -6.80 -5.25 11.35
CA PHE A 42 -5.39 -5.44 11.64
C PHE A 42 -5.11 -6.69 12.48
N ASP A 43 -3.87 -7.16 12.39
CA ASP A 43 -3.30 -8.24 13.18
C ASP A 43 -2.85 -7.67 14.53
N THR A 44 -3.75 -7.70 15.53
CA THR A 44 -3.53 -7.11 16.85
C THR A 44 -2.28 -7.67 17.54
N ASP A 45 -2.01 -8.96 17.40
CA ASP A 45 -0.84 -9.60 17.99
C ASP A 45 0.43 -9.14 17.27
N GLY A 46 0.39 -9.05 15.93
CA GLY A 46 1.46 -8.49 15.12
C GLY A 46 1.79 -7.02 15.47
N ILE A 47 0.77 -6.22 15.79
CA ILE A 47 0.94 -4.81 16.20
C ILE A 47 1.55 -4.71 17.60
N LYS A 48 0.99 -5.42 18.58
CA LYS A 48 1.47 -5.41 19.97
C LYS A 48 2.92 -5.89 20.07
N ASN A 49 3.24 -6.98 19.40
CA ASN A 49 4.60 -7.54 19.38
C ASN A 49 5.59 -6.66 18.61
N GLY A 50 5.09 -5.85 17.66
CA GLY A 50 5.90 -4.88 16.93
C GLY A 50 6.17 -3.57 17.68
N GLY A 51 5.60 -3.38 18.87
CA GLY A 51 5.72 -2.13 19.63
C GLY A 51 5.09 -0.92 18.92
N LEU A 52 4.15 -1.14 18.01
CA LEU A 52 3.53 -0.07 17.23
C LEU A 52 2.30 0.48 17.97
N GLU A 53 2.21 1.81 18.06
CA GLU A 53 1.06 2.47 18.67
C GLU A 53 -0.20 2.33 17.81
N PRO A 54 -1.35 1.96 18.39
CA PRO A 54 -2.63 1.83 17.66
C PRO A 54 -3.03 3.08 16.86
N ARG A 55 -2.66 4.26 17.34
CA ARG A 55 -2.93 5.55 16.66
C ARG A 55 -2.19 5.72 15.33
N LYS A 56 -1.14 4.94 15.06
CA LYS A 56 -0.45 4.94 13.76
C LYS A 56 -1.23 4.21 12.66
N PHE A 57 -2.32 3.52 13.03
CA PHE A 57 -3.18 2.82 12.08
C PHE A 57 -4.46 3.60 11.76
N THR A 58 -4.69 4.74 12.43
CA THR A 58 -5.76 5.71 12.08
C THR A 58 -5.29 6.75 11.07
N LYS A 59 -4.00 7.09 11.13
CA LYS A 59 -3.30 7.91 10.15
C LYS A 59 -2.60 6.94 9.23
N THR A 60 -3.26 6.66 8.13
CA THR A 60 -2.69 6.06 6.92
C THR A 60 -1.17 6.23 6.83
N PHE A 61 -0.44 5.16 6.51
CA PHE A 61 1.00 5.20 6.21
C PHE A 61 1.31 5.96 4.89
N HIS A 62 0.45 6.89 4.48
CA HIS A 62 0.26 7.27 3.09
C HIS A 62 0.57 8.76 2.92
N ASN A 63 1.70 9.00 2.25
CA ASN A 63 1.95 10.10 1.32
C ASN A 63 0.70 10.96 1.01
N TRP A 64 0.87 12.28 1.13
CA TRP A 64 -0.13 13.38 1.02
C TRP A 64 -0.97 13.45 -0.29
N ARG A 65 -1.07 12.37 -1.07
CA ARG A 65 -2.00 12.22 -2.19
C ARG A 65 -3.23 11.46 -1.70
N GLU A 66 -4.08 12.23 -1.01
CA GLU A 66 -5.24 11.80 -0.23
C GLU A 66 -6.40 11.28 -1.11
N ASN A 67 -6.48 9.97 -1.32
CA ASN A 67 -7.67 9.31 -1.89
C ASN A 67 -8.21 8.18 -0.99
N LEU A 68 -7.69 8.09 0.24
CA LEU A 68 -8.14 7.15 1.28
C LEU A 68 -8.52 7.96 2.52
N THR A 69 -9.80 8.30 2.64
CA THR A 69 -10.30 9.16 3.73
C THR A 69 -10.71 8.29 4.92
N PRO A 70 -10.14 8.48 6.12
CA PRO A 70 -10.55 7.72 7.31
C PRO A 70 -11.96 8.13 7.74
N ILE A 71 -12.87 7.15 7.84
CA ILE A 71 -14.23 7.34 8.36
C ILE A 71 -14.26 7.03 9.86
N HIS A 72 -13.70 5.88 10.25
CA HIS A 72 -13.80 5.38 11.61
C HIS A 72 -12.63 4.45 11.97
N PHE A 73 -12.25 4.43 13.24
CA PHE A 73 -11.34 3.43 13.79
C PHE A 73 -11.91 2.82 15.06
N ASP A 74 -12.19 1.53 15.02
CA ASP A 74 -12.51 0.73 16.19
C ASP A 74 -11.20 0.36 16.90
N THR A 75 -10.92 1.05 18.00
CA THR A 75 -9.72 0.86 18.80
C THR A 75 -9.68 -0.47 19.55
N ILE A 76 -10.83 -1.10 19.77
CA ILE A 76 -10.94 -2.37 20.52
C ILE A 76 -10.63 -3.52 19.58
N ASN A 77 -11.27 -3.53 18.42
CA ASN A 77 -11.15 -4.61 17.43
C ASN A 77 -10.06 -4.36 16.40
N PHE A 78 -9.39 -3.21 16.45
CA PHE A 78 -8.37 -2.77 15.48
C PHE A 78 -8.90 -2.86 14.04
N ILE A 79 -10.02 -2.18 13.79
CA ILE A 79 -10.65 -2.10 12.48
C ILE A 79 -10.66 -0.65 12.03
N SER A 80 -10.06 -0.37 10.88
CA SER A 80 -10.19 0.93 10.21
C SER A 80 -11.14 0.85 9.05
N THR A 81 -12.01 1.84 8.95
CA THR A 81 -12.94 2.03 7.84
C THR A 81 -12.57 3.29 7.09
N TYR A 82 -12.44 3.17 5.78
CA TYR A 82 -12.02 4.23 4.88
C TYR A 82 -13.02 4.41 3.74
N LEU A 83 -13.15 5.64 3.26
CA LEU A 83 -13.77 5.96 1.98
C LEU A 83 -12.68 6.04 0.91
N ILE A 84 -12.91 5.39 -0.23
CA ILE A 84 -12.14 5.63 -1.45
C ILE A 84 -13.08 6.28 -2.44
N ASN A 85 -12.76 7.51 -2.83
CA ASN A 85 -13.56 8.28 -3.77
C ASN A 85 -13.68 7.54 -5.10
N ARG A 86 -14.76 7.76 -5.85
CA ARG A 86 -14.86 7.31 -7.25
C ARG A 86 -13.63 7.69 -8.07
N ASP A 87 -13.25 6.80 -8.99
CA ASP A 87 -12.18 7.00 -9.97
C ASP A 87 -10.83 7.38 -9.34
N SER A 88 -10.54 6.81 -8.17
CA SER A 88 -9.35 7.12 -7.37
C SER A 88 -8.71 5.87 -6.77
N CYS A 89 -7.46 5.99 -6.32
CA CYS A 89 -6.71 4.90 -5.69
C CYS A 89 -6.25 5.28 -4.29
N GLY A 90 -6.64 4.48 -3.29
CA GLY A 90 -6.17 4.59 -1.93
C GLY A 90 -4.98 3.66 -1.67
N GLN A 91 -3.83 4.20 -1.31
CA GLN A 91 -2.69 3.38 -0.87
C GLN A 91 -2.97 2.78 0.52
N ILE A 92 -2.54 1.53 0.74
CA ILE A 92 -2.76 0.80 2.01
C ILE A 92 -1.46 0.23 2.62
N GLU A 93 -0.43 0.06 1.80
CA GLU A 93 0.92 -0.36 2.18
C GLU A 93 1.90 0.20 1.14
N GLY A 94 3.18 0.32 1.47
CA GLY A 94 4.22 0.63 0.49
C GLY A 94 5.59 0.75 1.12
N GLY A 95 6.61 0.90 0.27
CA GLY A 95 7.99 1.08 0.72
C GLY A 95 9.01 0.87 -0.39
N PRO A 96 10.26 1.29 -0.14
CA PRO A 96 11.35 1.15 -1.11
C PRO A 96 11.66 -0.33 -1.35
N ASN A 97 11.55 -0.75 -2.61
CA ASN A 97 11.76 -2.12 -3.12
C ASN A 97 10.98 -3.19 -2.34
N ARG A 98 9.82 -2.86 -1.76
CA ARG A 98 9.02 -3.82 -0.98
C ARG A 98 7.89 -4.40 -1.81
N ARG A 99 7.80 -5.72 -1.84
CA ARG A 99 6.57 -6.41 -2.28
C ARG A 99 5.53 -6.33 -1.15
N PRO A 100 4.23 -6.25 -1.48
CA PRO A 100 3.17 -6.28 -0.48
C PRO A 100 3.30 -7.53 0.37
N ASN A 101 3.35 -7.38 1.69
CA ASN A 101 3.46 -8.52 2.61
C ASN A 101 2.36 -8.54 3.67
N PHE A 102 1.58 -7.46 3.81
CA PHE A 102 0.43 -7.38 4.70
C PHE A 102 0.79 -7.74 6.13
N ARG A 103 2.00 -7.36 6.60
CA ARG A 103 2.53 -7.76 7.91
C ARG A 103 1.54 -7.51 9.04
N PHE A 104 0.91 -6.34 9.04
CA PHE A 104 -0.03 -5.88 10.07
C PHE A 104 -1.49 -6.00 9.66
N ILE A 105 -1.79 -6.40 8.42
CA ILE A 105 -3.16 -6.51 7.94
C ILE A 105 -3.57 -7.98 8.04
N LYS A 106 -4.66 -8.24 8.75
CA LYS A 106 -5.22 -9.59 8.93
C LYS A 106 -6.22 -9.92 7.81
N ALA A 107 -7.11 -8.98 7.52
CA ALA A 107 -8.12 -9.13 6.50
C ALA A 107 -8.54 -7.77 5.93
N MET A 108 -9.10 -7.79 4.72
CA MET A 108 -9.67 -6.63 4.05
C MET A 108 -11.05 -6.96 3.49
N THR A 109 -11.95 -5.98 3.56
CA THR A 109 -13.26 -6.04 2.92
C THR A 109 -13.49 -4.77 2.12
N VAL A 110 -13.82 -4.90 0.85
CA VAL A 110 -14.20 -3.79 -0.02
C VAL A 110 -15.70 -3.87 -0.26
N VAL A 111 -16.44 -2.83 0.13
CA VAL A 111 -17.89 -2.74 -0.01
C VAL A 111 -18.22 -1.70 -1.07
N THR A 112 -18.90 -2.15 -2.12
CA THR A 112 -19.50 -1.30 -3.17
C THR A 112 -21.01 -1.20 -2.95
N LYS A 113 -21.76 -0.48 -3.80
CA LYS A 113 -23.23 -0.49 -3.67
C LYS A 113 -23.89 -1.83 -4.01
N SER A 114 -23.22 -2.67 -4.81
CA SER A 114 -23.81 -3.90 -5.36
C SER A 114 -23.14 -5.18 -4.90
N ASP A 115 -21.90 -5.10 -4.41
CA ASP A 115 -21.08 -6.27 -4.09
C ASP A 115 -20.10 -6.00 -2.94
N THR A 116 -19.63 -7.08 -2.33
CA THR A 116 -18.62 -7.09 -1.26
C THR A 116 -17.50 -8.08 -1.61
N ILE A 117 -16.27 -7.58 -1.68
CA ILE A 117 -15.08 -8.40 -1.87
C ILE A 117 -14.42 -8.63 -0.51
N GLU A 118 -14.27 -9.88 -0.10
CA GLU A 118 -13.61 -10.25 1.15
C GLU A 118 -12.27 -10.96 0.88
N LEU A 119 -11.19 -10.42 1.46
CA LEU A 119 -9.85 -11.01 1.47
C LEU A 119 -9.51 -11.35 2.94
N LYS A 120 -9.76 -12.59 3.34
CA LYS A 120 -9.76 -13.09 4.72
C LYS A 120 -8.38 -13.49 5.22
N THR A 121 -7.44 -13.71 4.32
CA THR A 121 -6.09 -14.18 4.65
C THR A 121 -5.00 -13.38 3.94
N LYS A 122 -3.78 -13.40 4.50
CA LYS A 122 -2.59 -12.80 3.86
C LYS A 122 -2.34 -13.40 2.47
N GLY A 123 -2.56 -14.71 2.29
CA GLY A 123 -2.43 -15.36 0.98
C GLY A 123 -3.44 -14.84 -0.05
N GLU A 124 -4.69 -14.66 0.34
CA GLU A 124 -5.73 -14.07 -0.53
C GLU A 124 -5.38 -12.63 -0.92
N MET A 125 -4.93 -11.81 0.04
CA MET A 125 -4.47 -10.46 -0.25
C MET A 125 -3.27 -10.46 -1.21
N ARG A 126 -2.22 -11.25 -0.93
CA ARG A 126 -1.07 -11.37 -1.83
C ARG A 126 -1.47 -11.74 -3.26
N LYS A 127 -2.35 -12.72 -3.40
CA LYS A 127 -2.87 -13.15 -4.70
C LYS A 127 -3.66 -12.04 -5.41
N ALA A 128 -4.57 -11.38 -4.70
CA ALA A 128 -5.42 -10.32 -5.24
C ALA A 128 -4.61 -9.10 -5.74
N PHE A 129 -3.51 -8.77 -5.05
CA PHE A 129 -2.62 -7.67 -5.40
C PHE A 129 -1.47 -8.08 -6.34
N GLY A 130 -1.38 -9.34 -6.76
CA GLY A 130 -0.28 -9.82 -7.60
C GLY A 130 1.09 -9.72 -6.93
N ALA A 131 1.16 -9.84 -5.59
CA ALA A 131 2.38 -9.63 -4.81
C ALA A 131 3.51 -10.64 -5.10
N ASP A 132 3.16 -11.78 -5.71
CA ASP A 132 4.07 -12.89 -6.01
C ASP A 132 4.61 -12.89 -7.46
N ARG A 133 4.27 -11.89 -8.28
CA ARG A 133 4.78 -11.77 -9.67
C ARG A 133 6.31 -11.70 -9.74
N GLU A 134 6.89 -12.19 -10.83
CA GLU A 134 8.35 -12.21 -11.04
C GLU A 134 8.91 -10.79 -11.20
N GLU A 135 8.27 -9.97 -12.04
CA GLU A 135 8.66 -8.59 -12.31
C GLU A 135 7.84 -7.61 -11.46
N PRO A 136 8.42 -6.93 -10.45
CA PRO A 136 7.69 -5.97 -9.64
C PRO A 136 7.44 -4.68 -10.43
N GLU A 137 6.17 -4.26 -10.52
CA GLU A 137 5.84 -2.91 -10.99
C GLU A 137 5.89 -1.91 -9.82
N TYR A 138 5.94 -0.62 -10.17
CA TYR A 138 5.78 0.50 -9.24
C TYR A 138 4.49 0.43 -8.40
N TYR A 139 3.45 -0.23 -8.90
CA TYR A 139 2.15 -0.31 -8.26
C TYR A 139 1.64 -1.75 -8.19
N PHE A 140 1.14 -2.15 -7.02
CA PHE A 140 0.40 -3.38 -6.79
C PHE A 140 -1.05 -2.98 -6.54
N ASP A 141 -1.87 -3.05 -7.59
CA ASP A 141 -3.23 -2.53 -7.56
C ASP A 141 -4.27 -3.64 -7.45
N LEU A 142 -5.21 -3.47 -6.52
CA LEU A 142 -6.49 -4.16 -6.55
C LEU A 142 -7.51 -3.28 -7.25
N LEU A 143 -7.91 -3.67 -8.47
CA LEU A 143 -8.90 -2.95 -9.27
C LEU A 143 -10.32 -3.37 -8.89
N ILE A 144 -11.14 -2.40 -8.51
CA ILE A 144 -12.58 -2.55 -8.22
C ILE A 144 -13.35 -1.92 -9.37
N LYS A 145 -14.22 -2.67 -10.03
CA LYS A 145 -14.95 -2.25 -11.24
C LYS A 145 -16.45 -2.27 -11.02
#